data_AF-A0A7X6X8W3-F1
#
_entry.id   AF-A0A7X6X8W3-F1
#
_cell.length_a   1.000
_cell.length_b   1.000
_cell.length_c   1.000
_cell.angle_alpha   90.00
_cell.angle_beta   90.00
_cell.angle_gamma   90.00
#
_symmetry.space_group_name_H-M   'P 1'
#
loop_
_entity.id
_entity.type
_entity.pdbx_description
1 polymer ?
#
loop_
_entity_poly.entity_id
_entity_poly.type
_entity_poly.pdbx_seq_one_letter_code
_entity_poly.pdbx_strand_id
1 'polypeptide(L)'
;MAIYPYKTEPIKDYQNSEDIAGYQLGLAKVRETLGSHYDLVIDGQRIITKQVYTSLNPSNKQEVVGTISQASVTEAEQAMQVALERFKTWSKTPASVRADVLFKAARIIRERRFEFNALLSIEAGKPWVEADGDIGEAIDFLEYYGRQALDLEKVDEKILSRR
;
A
#
# COMPACT_ATOMS: atom_id res chain seq x y z
N MET A 1 -11.03 -16.86 -10.89
CA MET A 1 -9.78 -16.19 -11.31
C MET A 1 -8.69 -17.25 -11.31
N ALA A 2 -7.93 -17.40 -12.39
CA ALA A 2 -6.79 -18.32 -12.38
C ALA A 2 -5.71 -17.72 -11.48
N ILE A 3 -5.37 -18.41 -10.38
CA ILE A 3 -4.28 -18.01 -9.49
C ILE A 3 -3.03 -18.73 -9.96
N TYR A 4 -2.09 -17.97 -10.51
CA TYR A 4 -0.80 -18.50 -10.92
C TYR A 4 0.10 -18.76 -9.70
N PRO A 5 1.08 -19.67 -9.81
CA PRO A 5 2.09 -19.89 -8.77
C PRO A 5 2.71 -18.56 -8.33
N TYR A 6 2.92 -18.43 -7.03
CA TYR A 6 3.58 -17.25 -6.47
C TYR A 6 4.96 -17.06 -7.10
N LYS A 7 5.29 -15.79 -7.40
CA LYS A 7 6.61 -15.35 -7.81
C LYS A 7 6.82 -13.98 -7.20
N THR A 8 7.99 -13.78 -6.60
CA THR A 8 8.47 -12.48 -6.13
C THR A 8 8.41 -11.47 -7.28
N GLU A 9 7.91 -10.28 -6.96
CA GLU A 9 7.85 -9.17 -7.88
C GLU A 9 9.27 -8.79 -8.34
N PRO A 10 9.57 -8.81 -9.64
CA PRO A 10 10.91 -8.48 -10.13
C PRO A 10 11.21 -6.99 -9.89
N ILE A 11 12.44 -6.69 -9.47
CA ILE A 11 12.94 -5.33 -9.31
C ILE A 11 13.16 -4.70 -10.69
N LYS A 12 12.84 -3.41 -10.82
CA LYS A 12 13.04 -2.60 -12.02
C LYS A 12 14.51 -2.33 -12.28
N ASP A 13 14.88 -2.29 -13.56
CA ASP A 13 16.25 -2.05 -13.98
C ASP A 13 16.40 -0.61 -14.48
N TYR A 14 16.85 0.26 -13.59
CA TYR A 14 17.11 1.67 -13.89
C TYR A 14 18.37 1.93 -14.73
N GLN A 15 18.93 0.90 -15.37
CA GLN A 15 19.89 1.05 -16.47
C GLN A 15 19.21 1.05 -17.84
N ASN A 16 17.98 0.54 -17.94
CA ASN A 16 17.22 0.50 -19.18
C ASN A 16 16.41 1.79 -19.40
N SER A 17 16.21 2.19 -20.66
CA SER A 17 15.53 3.45 -20.99
C SER A 17 14.03 3.45 -20.68
N GLU A 18 13.40 2.27 -20.64
CA GLU A 18 11.96 2.13 -20.43
C GLU A 18 11.56 2.37 -18.96
N ASP A 19 12.25 1.74 -18.00
CA ASP A 19 12.04 1.92 -16.57
C ASP A 19 12.46 3.33 -16.12
N ILE A 20 13.51 3.91 -16.72
CA ILE A 20 13.85 5.32 -16.51
C ILE A 20 12.68 6.20 -16.97
N ALA A 21 12.15 5.99 -18.19
CA ALA A 21 11.03 6.77 -18.70
C ALA A 21 9.76 6.59 -17.83
N GLY A 22 9.47 5.36 -17.40
CA GLY A 22 8.38 5.04 -16.49
C GLY A 22 8.50 5.79 -15.15
N TYR A 23 9.71 5.81 -14.56
CA TYR A 23 9.97 6.59 -13.35
C TYR A 23 9.79 8.08 -13.56
N GLN A 24 10.26 8.65 -14.68
CA GLN A 24 10.07 10.07 -14.98
C GLN A 24 8.58 10.44 -15.11
N LEU A 25 7.77 9.56 -15.71
CA LEU A 25 6.32 9.75 -15.77
C LEU A 25 5.68 9.67 -14.37
N GLY A 26 6.11 8.71 -13.54
CA GLY A 26 5.68 8.61 -12.15
C GLY A 26 6.04 9.86 -11.33
N LEU A 27 7.26 10.38 -11.50
CA LEU A 27 7.72 11.61 -10.86
C LEU A 27 6.93 12.84 -11.31
N ALA A 28 6.62 12.96 -12.61
CA ALA A 28 5.75 14.01 -13.11
C ALA A 28 4.37 13.96 -12.43
N LYS A 29 3.80 12.76 -12.29
CA LYS A 29 2.52 12.54 -11.60
C LYS A 29 2.57 12.96 -10.13
N VAL A 30 3.60 12.56 -9.40
CA VAL A 30 3.78 12.95 -7.99
C VAL A 30 3.89 14.47 -7.85
N ARG A 31 4.64 15.12 -8.75
CA ARG A 31 4.78 16.59 -8.77
C ARG A 31 3.46 17.34 -8.93
N GLU A 32 2.46 16.77 -9.62
CA GLU A 32 1.11 17.36 -9.73
C GLU A 32 0.39 17.43 -8.37
N THR A 33 0.76 16.57 -7.43
CA THR A 33 0.09 16.41 -6.14
C THR A 33 0.86 17.00 -4.96
N LEU A 34 2.07 17.53 -5.17
CA LEU A 34 2.88 18.12 -4.11
C LEU A 34 2.14 19.30 -3.44
N GLY A 35 2.23 19.36 -2.11
CA GLY A 35 1.55 20.36 -1.30
C GLY A 35 0.06 20.07 -1.06
N SER A 36 -0.48 18.96 -1.58
CA SER A 36 -1.87 18.56 -1.32
C SER A 36 -2.14 18.28 0.16
N HIS A 37 -3.40 18.41 0.55
CA HIS A 37 -3.89 18.00 1.87
C HIS A 37 -4.51 16.60 1.82
N TYR A 38 -4.17 15.78 2.80
CA TYR A 38 -4.66 14.41 2.95
C TYR A 38 -5.44 14.26 4.27
N ASP A 39 -6.72 13.95 4.13
CA ASP A 39 -7.65 13.76 5.24
C ASP A 39 -7.45 12.38 5.88
N LEU A 40 -7.88 12.23 7.13
CA LEU A 40 -8.09 10.90 7.71
C LEU A 40 -9.23 10.20 6.96
N VAL A 41 -9.20 8.87 6.90
CA VAL A 41 -10.31 8.07 6.36
C VAL A 41 -10.79 7.10 7.42
N ILE A 42 -12.02 7.30 7.91
CA ILE A 42 -12.68 6.42 8.88
C ILE A 42 -14.03 6.00 8.29
N ASP A 43 -14.29 4.70 8.23
CA ASP A 43 -15.50 4.12 7.62
C ASP A 43 -15.76 4.58 6.17
N GLY A 44 -14.68 4.84 5.41
CA GLY A 44 -14.76 5.37 4.04
C GLY A 44 -15.09 6.86 3.95
N GLN A 45 -15.24 7.56 5.08
CA GLN A 45 -15.48 9.00 5.14
C GLN A 45 -14.18 9.77 5.39
N ARG A 46 -14.02 10.89 4.68
CA ARG A 46 -12.90 11.81 4.88
C ARG A 46 -13.15 12.70 6.09
N ILE A 47 -12.19 12.76 7.00
CA ILE A 47 -12.27 13.55 8.23
C ILE A 47 -11.11 14.53 8.25
N ILE A 48 -11.46 15.81 8.21
CA ILE A 48 -10.53 16.93 8.33
C ILE A 48 -10.36 17.23 9.82
N THR A 49 -9.13 17.35 10.28
CA THR A 49 -8.83 17.75 11.66
C THR A 49 -8.15 19.12 11.69
N LYS A 50 -8.20 19.79 12.84
CA LYS A 50 -7.56 21.11 13.00
C LYS A 50 -6.04 21.02 13.03
N GLN A 51 -5.52 19.94 13.61
CA GLN A 51 -4.09 19.70 13.69
C GLN A 51 -3.63 18.99 12.43
N VAL A 52 -2.59 19.54 11.79
CA VAL A 52 -1.99 18.93 10.60
C VAL A 52 -0.52 18.65 10.84
N TYR A 53 0.01 17.66 10.12
CA TYR A 53 1.43 17.39 10.00
C TYR A 53 1.89 17.74 8.59
N THR A 54 3.00 18.46 8.46
CA THR A 54 3.58 18.83 7.16
C THR A 54 4.73 17.88 6.86
N SER A 55 4.58 17.07 5.81
CA SER A 55 5.63 16.20 5.29
C SER A 55 6.52 17.02 4.34
N LEU A 56 7.83 16.97 4.57
CA LEU A 56 8.83 17.75 3.82
C LEU A 56 9.76 16.81 3.08
N ASN A 57 10.20 17.21 1.89
CA ASN A 57 11.20 16.45 1.14
C ASN A 57 12.56 16.52 1.89
N PRO A 58 13.14 15.38 2.31
CA PRO A 58 14.41 15.37 3.03
C PRO A 58 15.60 15.86 2.19
N SER A 59 15.52 15.73 0.86
CA SER A 59 16.54 16.24 -0.09
C SER A 59 16.37 17.74 -0.41
N ASN A 60 15.19 18.32 -0.16
CA ASN A 60 14.95 19.76 -0.26
C ASN A 60 13.88 20.20 0.76
N LYS A 61 14.33 20.66 1.93
CA LYS A 61 13.43 20.99 3.06
C LYS A 61 12.49 22.18 2.80
N GLN A 62 12.64 22.90 1.70
CA GLN A 62 11.71 23.96 1.28
C GLN A 62 10.53 23.40 0.46
N GLU A 63 10.63 22.17 -0.02
CA GLU A 63 9.58 21.50 -0.80
C GLU A 63 8.65 20.73 0.14
N VAL A 64 7.39 21.17 0.19
CA VAL A 64 6.33 20.49 0.94
C VAL A 64 5.78 19.35 0.08
N VAL A 65 5.87 18.12 0.57
CA VAL A 65 5.30 16.95 -0.10
C VAL A 65 3.80 16.95 0.05
N GLY A 66 3.32 17.17 1.28
CA GLY A 66 1.90 17.26 1.58
C GLY A 66 1.64 17.63 3.03
N THR A 67 0.39 17.90 3.34
CA THR A 67 -0.10 18.07 4.71
C THR A 67 -1.10 17.00 5.04
N ILE A 68 -1.08 16.47 6.26
CA ILE A 68 -1.87 15.31 6.67
C ILE A 68 -2.65 15.67 7.93
N SER A 69 -3.98 15.48 7.91
CA SER A 69 -4.82 15.60 9.10
C SER A 69 -4.31 14.66 10.20
N GLN A 70 -4.07 15.18 11.41
CA GLN A 70 -3.60 14.41 12.55
C GLN A 70 -4.78 13.96 13.40
N ALA A 71 -4.82 12.66 13.72
CA ALA A 71 -5.84 12.10 14.61
C ALA A 71 -5.58 12.49 16.07
N SER A 72 -6.64 12.85 16.79
CA SER A 72 -6.63 12.91 18.25
C SER A 72 -7.17 11.61 18.85
N VAL A 73 -7.25 11.55 20.19
CA VAL A 73 -7.90 10.43 20.90
C VAL A 73 -9.34 10.24 20.41
N THR A 74 -10.03 11.31 20.02
CA THR A 74 -11.41 11.25 19.52
C THR A 74 -11.50 10.47 18.20
N GLU A 75 -10.69 10.82 17.21
CA GLU A 75 -10.69 10.13 15.92
C GLU A 75 -10.17 8.68 16.06
N ALA A 76 -9.21 8.44 16.97
CA ALA A 76 -8.73 7.09 17.26
C ALA A 76 -9.82 6.20 17.87
N GLU A 77 -10.59 6.71 18.84
CA GLU A 77 -11.73 5.99 19.43
C GLU A 77 -12.82 5.72 18.38
N GLN A 78 -13.13 6.72 17.54
CA GLN A 78 -14.07 6.55 16.44
C GLN A 78 -13.62 5.44 15.47
N ALA A 79 -12.34 5.44 15.07
CA ALA A 79 -11.79 4.40 14.20
C ALA A 79 -11.87 3.00 14.83
N MET A 80 -11.59 2.90 16.14
CA MET A 80 -11.67 1.64 16.87
C MET A 80 -13.09 1.09 16.91
N GLN A 81 -14.08 1.92 17.26
CA GLN A 81 -15.48 1.49 17.32
C GLN A 81 -15.98 1.02 15.94
N VAL A 82 -15.65 1.75 14.88
CA VAL A 82 -15.95 1.35 13.51
C VAL A 82 -15.28 0.02 13.17
N ALA A 83 -13.99 -0.15 13.47
CA ALA A 83 -13.26 -1.38 13.18
C ALA A 83 -13.88 -2.59 13.89
N LEU A 84 -14.25 -2.46 15.17
CA LEU A 84 -14.92 -3.50 15.95
C LEU A 84 -16.29 -3.86 15.36
N GLU A 85 -17.07 -2.86 14.93
CA GLU A 85 -18.37 -3.10 14.30
C GLU A 85 -18.22 -3.83 12.96
N ARG A 86 -17.34 -3.35 12.07
CA ARG A 86 -17.08 -3.98 10.77
C ARG A 86 -16.48 -5.38 10.91
N PHE A 87 -15.70 -5.64 11.96
CA PHE A 87 -15.14 -6.96 12.23
C PHE A 87 -16.21 -8.04 12.44
N LYS A 88 -17.37 -7.70 13.02
CA LYS A 88 -18.48 -8.66 13.24
C LYS A 88 -18.95 -9.33 11.93
N THR A 89 -18.87 -8.60 10.81
CA THR A 89 -19.19 -9.12 9.48
C THR A 89 -17.93 -9.57 8.73
N TRP A 90 -16.84 -8.80 8.77
CA TRP A 90 -15.62 -9.09 8.01
C TRP A 90 -14.93 -10.40 8.41
N SER A 91 -14.95 -10.73 9.70
CA SER A 91 -14.42 -12.00 10.22
C SER A 91 -15.12 -13.23 9.63
N LYS A 92 -16.39 -13.08 9.23
CA LYS A 92 -17.22 -14.13 8.63
C LYS A 92 -17.18 -14.15 7.11
N THR A 93 -16.55 -13.15 6.48
CA THR A 93 -16.36 -13.11 5.03
C THR A 93 -15.49 -14.29 4.58
N PRO A 94 -15.83 -15.03 3.51
CA PRO A 94 -15.01 -16.15 3.02
C PRO A 94 -13.56 -15.72 2.73
N ALA A 95 -12.58 -16.60 2.99
CA ALA A 95 -11.17 -16.24 2.80
C ALA A 95 -10.88 -15.88 1.34
N SER A 96 -11.56 -16.53 0.39
CA SER A 96 -11.53 -16.20 -1.04
C SER A 96 -11.88 -14.75 -1.37
N VAL A 97 -12.92 -14.19 -0.74
CA VAL A 97 -13.32 -12.80 -0.96
C VAL A 97 -12.30 -11.84 -0.33
N ARG A 98 -11.76 -12.19 0.85
CA ARG A 98 -10.73 -11.37 1.50
C ARG A 98 -9.41 -11.36 0.72
N ALA A 99 -8.99 -12.52 0.21
CA ALA A 99 -7.80 -12.66 -0.63
C ALA A 99 -7.94 -11.87 -1.94
N ASP A 100 -9.12 -11.86 -2.55
CA ASP A 100 -9.39 -11.07 -3.76
C ASP A 100 -9.18 -9.56 -3.54
N VAL A 101 -9.50 -9.03 -2.35
CA VAL A 101 -9.19 -7.63 -2.00
C VAL A 101 -7.67 -7.39 -2.01
N LEU A 102 -6.87 -8.30 -1.44
CA LEU A 102 -5.42 -8.19 -1.44
C LEU A 102 -4.84 -8.27 -2.86
N PHE A 103 -5.31 -9.21 -3.68
CA PHE A 103 -4.87 -9.33 -5.08
C PHE A 103 -5.25 -8.10 -5.92
N LYS A 104 -6.43 -7.52 -5.69
CA LYS A 104 -6.82 -6.26 -6.33
C LYS A 104 -5.92 -5.11 -5.91
N ALA A 105 -5.58 -5.00 -4.63
CA ALA A 105 -4.63 -3.99 -4.15
C ALA A 105 -3.24 -4.18 -4.78
N ALA A 106 -2.72 -5.41 -4.83
CA ALA A 106 -1.45 -5.74 -5.46
C ALA A 106 -1.41 -5.31 -6.93
N ARG A 107 -2.48 -5.60 -7.69
CA ARG A 107 -2.63 -5.15 -9.08
C ARG A 107 -2.60 -3.63 -9.20
N ILE A 108 -3.35 -2.90 -8.38
CA ILE A 108 -3.40 -1.43 -8.43
C ILE A 108 -2.03 -0.82 -8.10
N ILE A 109 -1.32 -1.35 -7.11
CA ILE A 109 0.02 -0.90 -6.75
C ILE A 109 1.00 -1.19 -7.90
N ARG A 110 0.93 -2.39 -8.50
CA ARG A 110 1.77 -2.76 -9.65
C ARG A 110 1.55 -1.84 -10.86
N GLU A 111 0.30 -1.50 -11.15
CA GLU A 111 -0.06 -0.55 -12.23
C GLU A 111 0.45 0.87 -11.96
N ARG A 112 0.58 1.26 -10.68
CA ARG A 112 1.06 2.58 -10.24
C ARG A 112 2.47 2.55 -9.67
N ARG A 113 3.24 1.49 -9.94
CA ARG A 113 4.52 1.22 -9.26
C ARG A 113 5.50 2.40 -9.36
N PHE A 114 5.67 2.97 -10.55
CA PHE A 114 6.57 4.11 -10.73
C PHE A 114 6.11 5.38 -10.01
N GLU A 115 4.80 5.58 -9.85
CA GLU A 115 4.26 6.70 -9.06
C GLU A 115 4.61 6.52 -7.58
N PHE A 116 4.41 5.32 -7.02
CA PHE A 116 4.78 5.01 -5.65
C PHE A 116 6.30 5.08 -5.41
N ASN A 117 7.10 4.57 -6.34
CA ASN A 117 8.56 4.67 -6.27
C ASN A 117 9.01 6.14 -6.21
N ALA A 118 8.46 6.98 -7.08
CA ALA A 118 8.78 8.40 -7.10
C ALA A 118 8.33 9.11 -5.81
N LEU A 119 7.17 8.74 -5.25
CA LEU A 119 6.70 9.28 -3.98
C LEU A 119 7.66 8.90 -2.85
N LEU A 120 8.09 7.65 -2.73
CA LEU A 120 9.07 7.23 -1.74
C LEU A 120 10.41 7.95 -1.89
N SER A 121 10.85 8.19 -3.13
CA SER A 121 12.05 8.99 -3.38
C SER A 121 11.91 10.44 -2.92
N ILE A 122 10.75 11.06 -3.13
CA ILE A 122 10.52 12.47 -2.76
C ILE A 122 10.21 12.63 -1.26
N GLU A 123 9.40 11.77 -0.68
CA GLU A 123 8.94 11.89 0.71
C GLU A 123 9.92 11.28 1.72
N ALA A 124 10.49 10.12 1.40
CA ALA A 124 11.40 9.40 2.30
C ALA A 124 12.87 9.49 1.88
N GLY A 125 13.18 10.12 0.73
CA GLY A 125 14.55 10.28 0.25
C GLY A 125 15.19 8.98 -0.25
N LYS A 126 14.39 7.95 -0.56
CA LYS A 126 14.92 6.67 -1.01
C LYS A 126 15.51 6.74 -2.42
N PRO A 127 16.72 6.18 -2.67
CA PRO A 127 17.21 5.95 -4.02
C PRO A 127 16.24 5.08 -4.85
N TRP A 128 16.26 5.19 -6.17
CA TRP A 128 15.22 4.59 -7.03
C TRP A 128 15.11 3.07 -6.88
N VAL A 129 16.26 2.37 -6.76
CA VAL A 129 16.30 0.91 -6.56
C VAL A 129 15.73 0.51 -5.20
N GLU A 130 16.05 1.27 -4.14
CA GLU A 130 15.53 1.02 -2.80
C GLU A 130 14.03 1.30 -2.69
N ALA A 131 13.55 2.36 -3.36
CA ALA A 131 12.13 2.65 -3.46
C ALA A 131 11.39 1.54 -4.22
N ASP A 132 11.96 1.05 -5.32
CA ASP A 132 11.37 -0.03 -6.09
C ASP A 132 11.36 -1.38 -5.36
N GLY A 133 12.41 -1.67 -4.59
CA GLY A 133 12.46 -2.82 -3.70
C GLY A 133 11.35 -2.80 -2.64
N ASP A 134 11.11 -1.64 -2.02
CA ASP A 134 10.04 -1.45 -1.03
C ASP A 134 8.65 -1.68 -1.64
N ILE A 135 8.37 -1.09 -2.82
CA ILE A 135 7.10 -1.32 -3.51
C ILE A 135 6.96 -2.77 -4.00
N GLY A 136 8.04 -3.39 -4.44
CA GLY A 136 8.08 -4.83 -4.75
C GLY A 136 7.71 -5.68 -3.54
N GLU A 137 8.29 -5.42 -2.38
CA GLU A 137 7.99 -6.11 -1.12
C GLU A 137 6.53 -5.90 -0.68
N ALA A 138 5.99 -4.69 -0.82
CA ALA A 138 4.59 -4.41 -0.53
C ALA A 138 3.64 -5.22 -1.43
N ILE A 139 3.95 -5.33 -2.72
CA ILE A 139 3.20 -6.17 -3.66
C ILE A 139 3.31 -7.65 -3.25
N ASP A 140 4.51 -8.11 -2.92
CA ASP A 140 4.76 -9.49 -2.49
C ASP A 140 3.99 -9.85 -1.23
N PHE A 141 3.90 -8.97 -0.23
CA PHE A 141 3.09 -9.22 0.96
C PHE A 141 1.60 -9.41 0.63
N LEU A 142 1.05 -8.60 -0.26
CA LEU A 142 -0.36 -8.72 -0.66
C LEU A 142 -0.61 -10.03 -1.42
N GLU A 143 0.28 -10.38 -2.35
CA GLU A 143 0.21 -11.60 -3.15
C GLU A 143 0.42 -12.85 -2.28
N TYR A 144 1.41 -12.84 -1.40
CA TYR A 144 1.76 -13.95 -0.53
C TYR A 144 0.67 -14.17 0.52
N TYR A 145 0.30 -13.15 1.30
CA TYR A 145 -0.72 -13.32 2.35
C TYR A 145 -2.10 -13.63 1.79
N GLY A 146 -2.46 -13.11 0.61
CA GLY A 146 -3.67 -13.51 -0.09
C GLY A 146 -3.70 -15.02 -0.38
N ARG A 147 -2.59 -15.59 -0.85
CA ARG A 147 -2.47 -17.04 -1.09
C ARG A 147 -2.44 -17.84 0.21
N GLN A 148 -1.68 -17.39 1.21
CA GLN A 148 -1.64 -18.06 2.52
C GLN A 148 -3.02 -18.11 3.18
N ALA A 149 -3.85 -17.06 3.04
CA ALA A 149 -5.21 -17.06 3.55
C ALA A 149 -6.10 -18.14 2.91
N LEU A 150 -5.94 -18.40 1.61
CA LEU A 150 -6.64 -19.48 0.91
C LEU A 150 -6.13 -20.87 1.35
N ASP A 151 -4.82 -21.00 1.54
CA ASP A 151 -4.20 -22.25 1.96
C ASP A 151 -4.61 -22.64 3.38
N LEU A 152 -4.71 -21.66 4.28
CA LEU A 152 -5.15 -21.85 5.66
C LEU A 152 -6.62 -22.23 5.77
N GLU A 153 -7.47 -21.80 4.83
CA GLU A 153 -8.89 -22.22 4.78
C GLU A 153 -9.05 -23.73 4.54
N LYS A 154 -8.03 -24.38 3.98
CA LYS A 154 -7.99 -25.82 3.68
C LYS A 154 -7.04 -26.60 4.60
N VAL A 155 -6.59 -25.98 5.71
CA VAL A 155 -5.57 -26.61 6.56
C VAL A 155 -6.06 -27.94 7.14
N ASP A 156 -7.35 -28.04 7.47
CA ASP A 156 -7.97 -29.25 8.02
C ASP A 156 -8.08 -30.39 6.99
N GLU A 157 -7.97 -30.09 5.69
CA GLU A 157 -7.93 -31.08 4.61
C GLU A 157 -6.52 -31.71 4.46
N LYS A 158 -5.48 -31.06 4.99
CA LYS A 158 -4.10 -31.52 4.92
C LYS A 158 -3.78 -32.37 6.15
N ILE A 159 -3.65 -33.69 5.99
CA ILE A 159 -3.06 -34.54 7.04
C ILE A 159 -1.55 -34.25 7.11
N LEU A 160 -1.17 -33.35 8.01
CA LEU A 160 0.23 -33.10 8.34
C LEU A 160 0.74 -34.23 9.23
N SER A 161 1.09 -35.37 8.62
CA SER A 161 1.84 -36.43 9.32
C SER A 161 3.22 -35.89 9.64
N ARG A 162 3.51 -35.67 10.92
CA ARG A 162 4.88 -35.42 11.39
C ARG A 162 5.75 -36.63 11.04
N ARG A 163 6.54 -36.54 9.98
CA ARG A 163 7.76 -37.32 9.80
C ARG A 163 8.94 -36.39 10.03
#